data_AF-A0A4R0D1L7-F1
#
_entry.id   AF-A0A4R0D1L7-F1
#
_cell.length_a   1.000
_cell.length_b   1.000
_cell.length_c   1.000
_cell.angle_alpha   90.00
_cell.angle_beta   90.00
_cell.angle_gamma   90.00
#
_symmetry.space_group_name_H-M   'P 1'
#
loop_
_entity.id
_entity.type
_entity.pdbx_description
1 polymer ?
#
loop_
_entity_poly.entity_id
_entity_poly.type
_entity_poly.pdbx_seq_one_letter_code
_entity_poly.pdbx_strand_id
1 'polypeptide(L)' 'MILKKLSEWHIAKAINGHEIFVKVIPLKRIQNSMEGRQKWVEVGKMIQLQCGQEIELNLDCKSFYVSHNQLYRLS' A
#
# COMPACT_ATOMS: atom_id res chain seq x y z
N MET A 1 2.67 15.92 -12.96
CA MET A 1 2.71 14.53 -13.47
C MET A 1 3.37 13.63 -12.42
N ILE A 2 2.64 13.07 -11.43
CA ILE A 2 3.22 12.11 -10.45
C ILE A 2 2.35 10.84 -10.28
N LEU A 3 1.08 10.85 -10.73
CA LEU A 3 0.17 9.70 -10.55
C LEU A 3 0.49 8.44 -11.37
N LYS A 4 1.28 8.53 -12.46
CA LYS A 4 1.51 7.36 -13.35
C LYS A 4 2.34 6.24 -12.71
N LYS A 5 3.13 6.53 -11.67
CA LYS A 5 4.06 5.55 -11.08
C LYS A 5 3.44 4.62 -10.02
N LEU A 6 2.23 4.91 -9.56
CA LEU A 6 1.54 4.14 -8.50
C LEU A 6 0.75 2.93 -9.04
N SER A 7 0.47 2.89 -10.34
CA SER A 7 -0.28 1.79 -10.96
C SER A 7 0.57 0.65 -11.50
N GLU A 8 1.90 0.76 -11.43
CA GLU A 8 2.84 -0.25 -11.91
C GLU A 8 2.95 -1.43 -10.95
N TRP A 9 3.20 -2.62 -11.50
CA TRP A 9 3.48 -3.81 -10.70
C TRP A 9 4.93 -3.78 -10.24
N HIS A 10 5.15 -4.05 -8.96
CA HIS A 10 6.44 -4.14 -8.30
C HIS A 10 6.64 -5.56 -7.74
N ILE A 11 7.90 -5.94 -7.52
CA ILE A 11 8.24 -7.18 -6.82
C ILE A 11 8.49 -6.84 -5.35
N ALA A 12 7.80 -7.53 -4.45
CA ALA A 12 8.07 -7.51 -3.02
C ALA A 12 8.68 -8.84 -2.58
N LYS A 13 9.64 -8.80 -1.66
CA LYS A 13 10.44 -9.96 -1.26
C LYS A 13 10.32 -10.27 0.22
N ALA A 14 10.13 -11.54 0.54
CA ALA A 14 10.18 -12.06 1.90
C ALA A 14 11.61 -12.48 2.29
N ILE A 15 11.85 -12.67 3.60
CA ILE A 15 13.19 -13.03 4.11
C ILE A 15 13.71 -14.38 3.59
N ASN A 16 12.79 -15.30 3.27
CA ASN A 16 13.11 -16.61 2.70
C ASN A 16 13.37 -16.57 1.17
N GLY A 17 13.37 -15.37 0.56
CA GLY A 17 13.60 -15.19 -0.87
C GLY A 17 12.34 -15.29 -1.73
N HIS A 18 11.17 -15.62 -1.16
CA HIS A 18 9.92 -15.66 -1.91
C HIS A 18 9.53 -14.26 -2.40
N GLU A 19 9.11 -14.16 -3.66
CA GLU A 19 8.80 -12.91 -4.34
C GLU A 19 7.33 -12.91 -4.81
N ILE A 20 6.67 -11.77 -4.67
CA ILE A 20 5.28 -11.57 -5.11
C ILE A 20 5.13 -10.26 -5.88
N PHE A 21 4.18 -10.23 -6.82
CA PHE A 21 3.80 -9.01 -7.52
C PHE A 21 2.78 -8.20 -6.71
N VAL A 22 3.03 -6.91 -6.57
CA VAL A 22 2.17 -5.97 -5.83
C VAL A 22 2.06 -4.63 -6.53
N LYS A 23 1.01 -3.87 -6.25
CA LYS A 23 0.92 -2.44 -6.61
C LYS A 23 0.99 -1.58 -5.35
N VAL A 24 1.60 -0.41 -5.46
CA VAL A 24 1.59 0.60 -4.40
C VAL A 24 0.51 1.63 -4.71
N ILE A 25 -0.61 1.56 -4.02
CA ILE A 25 -1.78 2.43 -4.27
C ILE A 25 -1.96 3.48 -3.15
N PRO A 26 -2.67 4.60 -3.39
CA PRO A 26 -2.99 5.57 -2.36
C PRO A 26 -3.85 4.99 -1.23
N LEU A 27 -3.46 5.20 0.02
CA LEU A 27 -4.33 4.99 1.18
C LEU A 27 -5.19 6.24 1.36
N LYS A 28 -6.50 6.10 1.17
CA LYS A 28 -7.46 7.19 1.35
C LYS A 28 -8.26 6.99 2.63
N ARG A 29 -8.43 8.06 3.40
CA ARG A 29 -9.33 8.09 4.57
C ARG A 29 -10.25 9.29 4.49
N ILE A 30 -11.41 9.17 5.14
CA ILE A 30 -12.32 10.29 5.30
C ILE A 30 -11.74 11.26 6.33
N GLN A 31 -11.65 12.53 5.97
CA GLN A 31 -11.29 13.61 6.88
C GLN A 31 -12.34 14.73 6.83
N ASN A 32 -12.56 15.37 7.97
CA ASN A 32 -13.42 16.55 8.06
C ASN A 32 -12.70 17.74 7.44
N SER A 33 -13.41 18.51 6.61
CA SER A 33 -12.96 19.80 6.13
C SER A 33 -13.38 20.91 7.11
N MET A 34 -12.70 22.06 7.05
CA MET A 34 -13.08 23.25 7.82
C MET A 34 -14.51 23.75 7.50
N GLU A 35 -15.05 23.38 6.34
CA GLU A 35 -16.42 23.69 5.93
C GLU A 35 -17.45 22.69 6.46
N GLY A 36 -17.05 21.76 7.34
CA GLY A 36 -17.92 20.72 7.89
C GLY A 36 -18.26 19.60 6.90
N ARG A 37 -17.58 19.51 5.75
CA ARG A 37 -17.80 18.47 4.74
C ARG A 37 -16.80 17.33 4.93
N GLN A 38 -17.26 16.09 4.81
CA GLN A 38 -16.38 14.91 4.76
C GLN A 38 -15.80 14.76 3.36
N LYS A 39 -14.48 14.58 3.26
CA LYS A 39 -13.79 14.32 1.99
C LYS A 39 -12.80 13.15 2.13
N TRP A 40 -12.65 12.38 1.06
CA TRP A 40 -11.59 11.39 0.94
C TRP A 40 -10.26 12.10 0.69
N VAL A 41 -9.29 11.87 1.56
CA VAL A 41 -7.95 12.45 1.48
C VAL A 41 -6.95 11.31 1.42
N GLU A 42 -5.97 11.41 0.51
CA GLU A 42 -4.80 10.54 0.53
C GLU A 42 -3.97 10.84 1.77
N VAL A 43 -3.87 9.87 2.68
CA VAL A 43 -3.15 10.00 3.95
C VAL A 43 -1.88 9.15 3.98
N GLY A 44 -1.61 8.40 2.92
CA GLY A 44 -0.45 7.54 2.80
C GLY A 44 -0.53 6.63 1.60
N LYS A 45 0.20 5.52 1.67
CA LYS A 45 0.23 4.47 0.65
C LYS A 45 -0.10 3.12 1.27
N MET A 46 -0.54 2.19 0.44
CA MET A 46 -0.84 0.82 0.81
C MET A 46 -0.53 -0.11 -0.36
N ILE A 47 -0.63 -1.41 -0.12
CA ILE A 47 -0.33 -2.47 -1.07
C ILE A 47 -1.61 -3.09 -1.59
N GLN A 48 -1.68 -3.31 -2.90
CA GLN A 48 -2.67 -4.18 -3.52
C GLN A 48 -2.00 -5.44 -4.05
N LEU A 49 -2.50 -6.61 -3.64
CA LEU A 49 -2.09 -7.91 -4.16
C LEU A 49 -2.75 -8.20 -5.52
N GLN A 50 -2.23 -9.20 -6.24
CA GLN A 50 -2.82 -9.64 -7.52
C GLN A 50 -4.29 -10.06 -7.43
N CYS A 51 -4.73 -10.59 -6.29
CA CYS A 51 -6.13 -10.94 -6.04
C CYS A 51 -7.03 -9.72 -5.76
N GLY A 52 -6.48 -8.50 -5.73
CA GLY A 52 -7.21 -7.27 -5.39
C GLY A 52 -7.26 -6.97 -3.90
N GLN A 53 -6.77 -7.86 -3.02
CA GLN A 53 -6.69 -7.61 -1.59
C GLN A 53 -5.77 -6.41 -1.30
N GLU A 54 -6.24 -5.57 -0.40
CA GLU A 54 -5.65 -4.32 0.02
C GLU A 54 -5.04 -4.44 1.42
N ILE A 55 -3.79 -4.03 1.59
CA ILE A 55 -2.99 -4.22 2.82
C ILE A 55 -2.27 -2.93 3.15
N GLU A 56 -2.47 -2.40 4.36
CA GLU A 56 -1.72 -1.22 4.84
C GLU A 56 -0.23 -1.55 5.00
N LEU A 57 0.63 -0.57 4.69
CA LEU A 57 2.06 -0.67 4.98
C LEU A 57 2.32 -0.53 6.48
N ASN A 58 3.40 -1.15 6.95
CA ASN A 58 3.94 -0.90 8.28
C ASN A 58 4.49 0.53 8.40
N LEU A 59 4.79 0.97 9.62
CA LEU A 59 5.28 2.32 9.92
C LEU A 59 6.58 2.72 9.19
N ASP A 60 7.34 1.74 8.70
CA ASP A 60 8.54 1.97 7.89
C ASP A 60 8.24 2.36 6.42
N CYS A 61 6.97 2.34 6.02
CA CYS A 61 6.47 2.61 4.67
C CYS A 61 7.09 1.72 3.57
N LYS A 62 7.71 0.59 3.94
CA LYS A 62 8.45 -0.30 3.04
C LYS A 62 8.06 -1.76 3.20
N SER A 63 7.50 -2.15 4.34
CA SER A 63 7.15 -3.53 4.64
C SER A 63 5.66 -3.71 4.93
N PHE A 64 5.16 -4.92 4.76
CA PHE A 64 3.76 -5.29 5.00
C PHE A 64 3.61 -6.79 5.26
N TYR A 65 2.55 -7.19 5.95
CA TYR A 65 2.23 -8.58 6.21
C TYR A 65 1.09 -9.06 5.31
N VAL A 66 1.30 -10.17 4.60
CA VAL A 66 0.23 -10.84 3.82
C VAL A 66 -0.58 -11.79 4.69
N SER A 67 0.06 -12.37 5.71
CA SER A 67 -0.56 -13.23 6.71
C SER A 67 0.30 -13.24 7.98
N HIS A 68 -0.11 -14.02 8.99
CA HIS A 68 0.64 -14.15 10.25
C HIS A 68 2.09 -14.60 9.98
N ASN A 69 3.06 -13.84 10.49
CA ASN A 69 4.51 -14.06 10.29
C ASN A 69 4.99 -14.06 8.83
N GLN A 70 4.20 -13.55 7.88
CA GLN A 70 4.58 -13.51 6.47
C GLN A 70 4.88 -12.06 6.02
N LEU A 71 6.05 -11.57 6.42
CA LEU A 71 6.54 -10.22 6.12
C LEU A 71 7.17 -10.13 4.73
N TYR A 72 6.73 -9.17 3.94
CA TYR A 72 7.35 -8.77 2.67
C TYR A 72 7.87 -7.34 2.74
N ARG A 73 8.87 -7.04 1.90
CA ARG A 73 9.43 -5.70 1.72
C ARG A 73 9.45 -5.32 0.26
N LEU A 74 9.14 -4.05 -0.01
CA LEU A 74 9.46 -3.41 -1.28
C LEU A 74 10.98 -3.23 -1.35
N SER A 75 11.60 -3.70 -2.43
CA SER A 75 13.03 -3.54 -2.71
C SER A 75 13.40 -2.09 -3.07
#